data_AF-A0A1D3RD63-F1
#
_entry.id   AF-A0A1D3RD63-F1
#
_cell.length_a   1.000
_cell.length_b   1.000
_cell.length_c   1.000
_cell.angle_alpha   90.00
_cell.angle_beta   90.00
_cell.angle_gamma   90.00
#
_symmetry.space_group_name_H-M   'P 1'
#
loop_
_entity.id
_entity.type
_entity.pdbx_description
1 polymer ?
#
loop_
_entity_poly.entity_id
_entity_poly.type
_entity_poly.pdbx_seq_one_letter_code
_entity_poly.pdbx_strand_id
1 'polypeptide(L)'
;MFYLDTHNLLYVGSCFLASVCTLCVCRNRELFPHISENKPIGHLYRLLNIHKYESFNIIIQIHHINLKIGDDDNSKYIVHLKIGNRYSYTHYYKQYLNKIHIEERKNMVVKQNNTVLTIEVYKKGTLKNTYIGSAEIHIYNDIIKKLFPCNMYFNVVNKNQIVATACLSFHYINLDCIKKEDQIYTSLFIETIISVQKIQGKNNEKIEKLINQGTEHFEAIKEMDVSSTIYKNISNLAIEDKIRLFCKNLNGHLLHSNFYIKRFYNKYYFYLHFFKGKFYWCYYNEEADAKVDKNRVGYIRLEHVVNVYSDVYSHKYFYVKYRKKREKKENYLYLKTMDKDRNIWVNIIHDFIILVSNYRREKKNKRNKIKELTNVYTEGASKEEIEMNNKLSRTFSTNSMKNKYLEKKNMAETMSNIDKGEKHADETELGHIFKDMSKNMYNYSD
;
A
#
# COMPACT_ATOMS: atom_id res chain seq x y z
N MET A 1 -22.62 -43.77 61.06
CA MET A 1 -23.37 -43.37 59.85
C MET A 1 -22.61 -42.20 59.24
N PHE A 2 -21.83 -42.44 58.18
CA PHE A 2 -21.05 -41.38 57.54
C PHE A 2 -21.98 -40.51 56.69
N TYR A 3 -22.12 -39.24 57.06
CA TYR A 3 -22.92 -38.27 56.32
C TYR A 3 -22.09 -37.77 55.13
N LEU A 4 -22.36 -38.31 53.94
CA LEU A 4 -21.75 -37.82 52.70
C LEU A 4 -22.47 -36.54 52.30
N ASP A 5 -21.80 -35.41 52.49
CA ASP A 5 -22.27 -34.09 52.09
C ASP A 5 -22.40 -34.05 50.56
N THR A 6 -23.63 -33.84 50.08
CA THR A 6 -23.99 -33.85 48.66
C THR A 6 -23.25 -32.79 47.85
N HIS A 7 -22.82 -31.70 48.50
CA HIS A 7 -21.99 -30.67 47.88
C HIS A 7 -20.59 -31.17 47.53
N ASN A 8 -19.98 -32.01 48.36
CA ASN A 8 -18.66 -32.58 48.09
C ASN A 8 -18.70 -33.61 46.96
N LEU A 9 -19.79 -34.36 46.85
CA LEU A 9 -20.01 -35.34 45.79
C LEU A 9 -20.22 -34.66 44.42
N LEU A 10 -20.97 -33.55 44.39
CA LEU A 10 -21.11 -32.70 43.20
C LEU A 10 -19.79 -32.02 42.81
N TYR A 11 -19.01 -31.54 43.77
CA TYR A 11 -17.72 -30.91 43.51
C TYR A 11 -16.70 -31.91 42.93
N VAL A 12 -16.56 -33.08 43.54
CA VAL A 12 -15.69 -34.17 43.03
C VAL A 12 -16.16 -34.65 41.66
N GLY A 13 -17.48 -34.80 41.46
CA GLY A 13 -18.06 -35.12 40.16
C GLY A 13 -17.73 -34.08 39.10
N SER A 14 -17.83 -32.79 39.42
CA SER A 14 -17.51 -31.69 38.50
C SER A 14 -16.02 -31.61 38.15
N CYS A 15 -15.13 -31.85 39.13
CA CYS A 15 -13.69 -31.92 38.90
C CYS A 15 -13.29 -33.13 38.05
N PHE A 16 -13.93 -34.28 38.26
CA PHE A 16 -13.73 -35.45 37.41
C PHE A 16 -14.22 -35.21 35.98
N LEU A 17 -15.40 -34.62 35.82
CA LEU A 17 -15.93 -34.28 34.50
C LEU A 17 -15.03 -33.28 33.77
N ALA A 18 -14.57 -32.23 34.46
CA ALA A 18 -13.63 -31.26 33.93
C ALA A 18 -12.29 -31.92 33.54
N SER A 19 -11.78 -32.84 34.36
CA SER A 19 -10.54 -33.59 34.08
C SER A 19 -10.69 -34.49 32.85
N VAL A 20 -11.78 -35.25 32.74
CA VAL A 20 -12.08 -36.10 31.58
C VAL A 20 -12.27 -35.26 30.32
N CYS A 21 -13.00 -34.14 30.40
CA CYS A 21 -13.13 -33.19 29.29
C CYS A 21 -11.77 -32.61 28.88
N THR A 22 -10.92 -32.22 29.84
CA THR A 22 -9.58 -31.69 29.56
C THR A 22 -8.68 -32.75 28.92
N LEU A 23 -8.72 -34.01 29.39
CA LEU A 23 -7.99 -35.12 28.79
C LEU A 23 -8.48 -35.44 27.37
N CYS A 24 -9.78 -35.42 27.13
CA CYS A 24 -10.36 -35.58 25.79
C CYS A 24 -9.95 -34.44 24.85
N VAL A 25 -9.93 -33.19 25.34
CA VAL A 25 -9.46 -32.02 24.59
C VAL A 25 -7.96 -32.12 24.28
N CYS A 26 -7.14 -32.54 25.25
CA CYS A 26 -5.71 -32.73 25.08
C CYS A 26 -5.39 -33.86 24.10
N ARG A 27 -6.12 -34.98 24.17
CA ARG A 27 -5.93 -36.14 23.29
C ARG A 27 -6.36 -35.85 21.85
N ASN A 28 -7.42 -35.05 21.68
CA ASN A 28 -7.94 -34.66 20.37
C ASN A 28 -7.50 -33.25 19.95
N ARG A 29 -6.42 -32.72 20.54
CA ARG A 29 -5.97 -31.33 20.33
C ARG A 29 -5.78 -30.97 18.86
N GLU A 30 -5.38 -31.93 18.04
CA GLU A 30 -5.17 -31.76 16.59
C GLU A 30 -6.48 -31.64 15.80
N LEU A 31 -7.60 -32.13 16.35
CA LEU A 31 -8.94 -32.01 15.76
C LEU A 31 -9.61 -30.66 16.11
N PHE A 32 -9.08 -29.94 17.11
CA PHE A 32 -9.59 -28.61 17.43
C PHE A 32 -8.98 -27.57 16.47
N PRO A 33 -9.81 -26.78 15.78
CA PRO A 33 -9.31 -25.68 14.96
C PRO A 33 -8.53 -24.72 15.85
N HIS A 34 -7.49 -24.08 15.30
CA HIS A 34 -6.75 -23.07 16.05
C HIS A 34 -7.72 -22.00 16.58
N ILE A 35 -7.44 -21.38 17.73
CA ILE A 35 -8.31 -20.34 18.32
C ILE A 35 -8.60 -19.20 17.32
N SER A 36 -7.66 -18.97 16.39
CA SER A 36 -7.78 -17.99 15.30
C SER A 36 -8.60 -18.46 14.09
N GLU A 37 -8.83 -19.76 13.95
CA GLU A 37 -9.60 -20.36 12.84
C GLU A 37 -11.09 -20.49 13.21
N ASN A 38 -11.42 -20.54 14.51
CA ASN A 38 -12.78 -20.55 15.02
C ASN A 38 -13.13 -19.22 15.70
N LYS A 39 -13.84 -18.35 14.98
CA LYS A 39 -14.23 -17.00 15.44
C LYS A 39 -14.96 -16.98 16.80
N PRO A 40 -15.99 -17.82 17.05
CA PRO A 40 -16.64 -17.92 18.36
C PRO A 40 -15.68 -18.20 19.52
N ILE A 41 -14.78 -19.20 19.37
CA ILE A 41 -13.81 -19.55 20.41
C ILE A 41 -12.83 -18.39 20.62
N GLY A 42 -12.31 -17.81 19.52
CA GLY A 42 -11.45 -16.65 19.59
C GLY A 42 -12.09 -15.45 20.30
N HIS A 43 -13.39 -15.22 20.08
CA HIS A 43 -14.14 -14.15 20.74
C HIS A 43 -14.27 -14.40 22.25
N LEU A 44 -14.58 -15.63 22.68
CA LEU A 44 -14.64 -15.98 24.10
C LEU A 44 -13.31 -15.69 24.83
N TYR A 45 -12.18 -16.04 24.21
CA TYR A 45 -10.85 -15.76 24.77
C TYR A 45 -10.56 -14.26 24.90
N ARG A 46 -11.15 -13.41 24.03
CA ARG A 46 -11.03 -11.95 24.15
C ARG A 46 -11.97 -11.40 25.21
N LEU A 47 -13.19 -11.92 25.31
CA LEU A 47 -14.16 -11.54 26.34
C LEU A 47 -13.64 -11.86 27.75
N LEU A 48 -12.97 -13.01 27.92
CA LEU A 48 -12.28 -13.40 29.16
C LEU A 48 -10.93 -12.70 29.35
N ASN A 49 -10.57 -11.76 28.45
CA ASN A 49 -9.34 -10.97 28.52
C ASN A 49 -8.03 -11.78 28.45
N ILE A 50 -8.11 -13.04 28.00
CA ILE A 50 -6.96 -13.95 27.84
C ILE A 50 -6.11 -13.49 26.65
N HIS A 51 -6.77 -13.11 25.55
CA HIS A 51 -6.13 -12.57 24.36
C HIS A 51 -6.62 -11.15 24.09
N LYS A 52 -5.74 -10.27 23.59
CA LYS A 52 -6.04 -8.84 23.40
C LYS A 52 -6.50 -8.45 22.00
N TYR A 53 -6.21 -9.27 20.99
CA TYR A 53 -6.53 -9.00 19.59
C TYR A 53 -6.96 -10.29 18.91
N GLU A 54 -7.64 -10.19 17.76
CA GLU A 54 -7.91 -11.34 16.89
C GLU A 54 -6.74 -11.58 15.91
N SER A 55 -6.82 -12.55 15.01
CA SER A 55 -5.79 -12.71 13.98
C SER A 55 -5.87 -11.61 12.91
N PHE A 56 -4.74 -11.04 12.53
CA PHE A 56 -4.66 -9.99 11.50
C PHE A 56 -3.41 -10.06 10.64
N ASN A 57 -3.44 -9.38 9.50
CA ASN A 57 -2.29 -9.19 8.62
C ASN A 57 -1.53 -7.92 9.03
N ILE A 58 -0.22 -8.04 9.14
CA ILE A 58 0.69 -6.92 9.39
C ILE A 58 1.71 -6.81 8.27
N ILE A 59 1.90 -5.60 7.74
CA ILE A 59 3.00 -5.30 6.84
C ILE A 59 4.12 -4.68 7.67
N ILE A 60 5.27 -5.34 7.66
CA ILE A 60 6.48 -4.91 8.35
C ILE A 60 7.44 -4.37 7.29
N GLN A 61 7.70 -3.07 7.31
CA GLN A 61 8.73 -2.43 6.49
C GLN A 61 10.04 -2.36 7.27
N ILE A 62 11.07 -2.99 6.73
CA ILE A 62 12.43 -2.97 7.29
C ILE A 62 13.21 -1.91 6.52
N HIS A 63 13.50 -0.78 7.16
CA HIS A 63 14.19 0.33 6.51
C HIS A 63 15.69 0.06 6.44
N HIS A 64 16.32 -0.02 7.60
CA HIS A 64 17.75 -0.22 7.72
C HIS A 64 18.14 -0.81 9.07
N ILE A 65 19.35 -1.36 9.14
CA ILE A 65 20.01 -1.78 10.38
C ILE A 65 21.28 -0.97 10.53
N ASN A 66 21.47 -0.35 11.69
CA ASN A 66 22.73 0.27 12.08
C ASN A 66 23.49 -0.69 12.98
N LEU A 67 24.63 -1.16 12.52
CA LEU A 67 25.53 -2.04 13.27
C LEU A 67 26.38 -1.17 14.21
N LYS A 68 26.55 -1.62 15.46
CA LYS A 68 27.42 -0.93 16.42
C LYS A 68 28.88 -1.34 16.30
N ILE A 69 29.13 -2.54 15.80
CA ILE A 69 30.47 -3.08 15.59
C ILE A 69 30.77 -2.96 14.09
N GLY A 70 31.89 -2.30 13.77
CA GLY A 70 32.38 -2.22 12.41
C GLY A 70 32.86 -3.57 11.92
N ASP A 71 32.43 -3.94 10.71
CA ASP A 71 32.80 -5.18 10.04
C ASP A 71 33.32 -4.81 8.64
N ASP A 72 33.86 -5.76 7.87
CA ASP A 72 34.34 -5.48 6.50
C ASP A 72 33.21 -4.93 5.61
N ASP A 73 33.41 -3.78 4.94
CA ASP A 73 32.42 -3.07 4.10
C ASP A 73 31.78 -3.91 2.96
N ASN A 74 32.24 -5.14 2.73
CA ASN A 74 31.66 -6.06 1.76
C ASN A 74 30.80 -7.19 2.35
N SER A 75 30.68 -7.26 3.67
CA SER A 75 29.86 -8.25 4.37
C SER A 75 28.39 -8.10 3.99
N LYS A 76 27.73 -9.24 3.76
CA LYS A 76 26.30 -9.29 3.44
C LYS A 76 25.52 -9.77 4.65
N TYR A 77 24.34 -9.21 4.87
CA TYR A 77 23.47 -9.51 6.00
C TYR A 77 22.07 -9.87 5.52
N ILE A 78 21.39 -10.70 6.29
CA ILE A 78 19.99 -11.09 6.09
C ILE A 78 19.25 -10.91 7.42
N VAL A 79 17.99 -10.49 7.32
CA VAL A 79 17.10 -10.30 8.46
C VAL A 79 16.01 -11.35 8.40
N HIS A 80 15.85 -12.10 9.49
CA HIS A 80 14.74 -13.02 9.67
C HIS A 80 13.70 -12.37 10.57
N LEU A 81 12.44 -12.42 10.15
CA LEU A 81 11.27 -12.08 10.93
C LEU A 81 10.55 -13.36 11.32
N LYS A 82 10.18 -13.50 12.59
CA LYS A 82 9.48 -14.66 13.11
C LYS A 82 8.27 -14.23 13.93
N ILE A 83 7.12 -14.81 13.63
CA ILE A 83 5.88 -14.66 14.41
C ILE A 83 5.30 -16.05 14.64
N GLY A 84 5.37 -16.54 15.88
CA GLY A 84 5.05 -17.94 16.20
C GLY A 84 5.89 -18.91 15.37
N ASN A 85 5.21 -19.75 14.57
CA ASN A 85 5.85 -20.73 13.70
C ASN A 85 6.10 -20.23 12.26
N ARG A 86 5.73 -18.97 11.96
CA ARG A 86 5.91 -18.39 10.62
C ARG A 86 7.20 -17.60 10.55
N TYR A 87 7.93 -17.80 9.45
CA TYR A 87 9.18 -17.13 9.16
C TYR A 87 9.07 -16.34 7.87
N SER A 88 9.72 -15.19 7.84
CA SER A 88 9.95 -14.41 6.64
C SER A 88 11.38 -13.91 6.66
N TYR A 89 12.03 -13.81 5.51
CA TYR A 89 13.42 -13.38 5.42
C TYR A 89 13.57 -12.33 4.33
N THR A 90 14.44 -11.36 4.58
CA THR A 90 14.87 -10.40 3.56
C THR A 90 15.83 -11.07 2.58
N HIS A 91 16.21 -10.35 1.54
CA HIS A 91 17.39 -10.73 0.76
C HIS A 91 18.68 -10.38 1.49
N TYR A 92 19.80 -10.76 0.90
CA TYR A 92 21.12 -10.39 1.39
C TYR A 92 21.49 -8.96 0.97
N TYR A 93 21.77 -8.11 1.95
CA TYR A 93 22.17 -6.72 1.76
C TYR A 93 23.60 -6.50 2.20
N LYS A 94 24.38 -5.77 1.38
CA LYS A 94 25.70 -5.31 1.78
C LYS A 94 25.55 -4.19 2.81
N GLN A 95 26.43 -4.19 3.81
CA GLN A 95 26.61 -3.01 4.65
C GLN A 95 27.40 -1.93 3.91
N TYR A 96 27.25 -0.70 4.36
CA TYR A 96 28.07 0.44 3.96
C TYR A 96 28.14 1.39 5.15
N LEU A 97 29.35 1.71 5.65
CA LEU A 97 29.53 2.58 6.82
C LEU A 97 28.68 2.13 8.02
N ASN A 98 28.78 0.83 8.35
CA ASN A 98 28.01 0.18 9.43
C ASN A 98 26.49 0.27 9.30
N LYS A 99 25.98 0.61 8.11
CA LYS A 99 24.56 0.71 7.82
C LYS A 99 24.15 -0.25 6.71
N ILE A 100 23.13 -1.06 6.98
CA ILE A 100 22.54 -1.98 6.02
C ILE A 100 21.20 -1.38 5.57
N HIS A 101 21.15 -0.87 4.34
CA HIS A 101 19.92 -0.34 3.74
C HIS A 101 19.12 -1.44 3.04
N ILE A 102 17.91 -1.69 3.52
CA ILE A 102 17.05 -2.83 3.12
C ILE A 102 15.83 -2.33 2.35
N GLU A 103 14.99 -1.48 2.96
CA GLU A 103 13.72 -0.95 2.42
C GLU A 103 12.74 -2.02 1.87
N GLU A 104 12.80 -3.25 2.40
CA GLU A 104 11.88 -4.33 2.04
C GLU A 104 10.64 -4.35 2.93
N ARG A 105 9.50 -4.78 2.36
CA ARG A 105 8.27 -5.05 3.10
C ARG A 105 7.97 -6.55 3.15
N LYS A 106 7.58 -7.03 4.32
CA LYS A 106 7.09 -8.40 4.53
C LYS A 106 5.68 -8.36 5.08
N ASN A 107 4.78 -9.09 4.41
CA ASN A 107 3.44 -9.32 4.92
C ASN A 107 3.45 -10.60 5.76
N MET A 108 3.01 -10.50 7.02
CA MET A 108 2.92 -11.62 7.94
C MET A 108 1.55 -11.65 8.60
N VAL A 109 1.09 -12.86 8.91
CA VAL A 109 -0.18 -13.06 9.61
C VAL A 109 0.12 -13.31 11.08
N VAL A 110 -0.41 -12.44 11.94
CA VAL A 110 -0.39 -12.56 13.41
C VAL A 110 -1.59 -13.41 13.83
N LYS A 111 -1.36 -14.54 14.50
CA LYS A 111 -2.43 -15.31 15.14
C LYS A 111 -2.72 -14.79 16.55
N GLN A 112 -3.90 -15.11 17.07
CA GLN A 112 -4.42 -14.61 18.35
C GLN A 112 -3.51 -14.85 19.57
N ASN A 113 -2.70 -15.91 19.52
CA ASN A 113 -1.79 -16.32 20.58
C ASN A 113 -0.33 -15.87 20.35
N ASN A 114 -0.03 -15.22 19.22
CA ASN A 114 1.33 -14.77 18.95
C ASN A 114 1.56 -13.45 19.66
N THR A 115 2.37 -13.43 20.71
CA THR A 115 2.62 -12.24 21.55
C THR A 115 3.86 -11.44 21.14
N VAL A 116 4.81 -12.09 20.47
CA VAL A 116 6.12 -11.53 20.12
C VAL A 116 6.40 -11.70 18.62
N LEU A 117 6.90 -10.64 18.02
CA LEU A 117 7.61 -10.63 16.74
C LEU A 117 9.11 -10.64 17.04
N THR A 118 9.82 -11.67 16.61
CA THR A 118 11.28 -11.74 16.76
C THR A 118 11.95 -11.34 15.46
N ILE A 119 12.98 -10.52 15.58
CA ILE A 119 13.85 -10.12 14.48
C ILE A 119 15.23 -10.68 14.77
N GLU A 120 15.78 -11.43 13.84
CA GLU A 120 17.12 -11.99 13.96
C GLU A 120 17.97 -11.49 12.81
N VAL A 121 19.17 -11.03 13.12
CA VAL A 121 20.13 -10.53 12.12
C VAL A 121 21.23 -11.56 11.97
N TYR A 122 21.52 -11.91 10.72
CA TYR A 122 22.57 -12.85 10.38
C TYR A 122 23.54 -12.25 9.37
N LYS A 123 24.84 -12.51 9.57
CA LYS A 123 25.89 -12.25 8.59
C LYS A 123 26.06 -13.47 7.69
N LYS A 124 26.17 -13.23 6.38
CA LYS A 124 26.40 -14.28 5.39
C LYS A 124 27.80 -14.86 5.57
N GLY A 125 27.87 -16.15 5.87
CA GLY A 125 29.12 -16.92 5.85
C GLY A 125 29.27 -17.71 4.54
N THR A 126 30.39 -18.42 4.42
CA THR A 126 30.67 -19.33 3.29
C THR A 126 29.85 -20.61 3.34
N LEU A 127 29.76 -21.24 4.51
CA LEU A 127 29.01 -22.49 4.73
C LEU A 127 27.72 -22.27 5.53
N LYS A 128 27.80 -21.48 6.60
CA LYS A 128 26.66 -21.17 7.47
C LYS A 128 26.65 -19.68 7.79
N ASN A 129 25.45 -19.13 7.90
CA ASN A 129 25.29 -17.76 8.36
C ASN A 129 25.62 -17.63 9.85
N THR A 130 26.35 -16.57 10.19
CA THR A 130 26.70 -16.24 11.57
C THR A 130 25.59 -15.41 12.18
N TYR A 131 25.06 -15.88 13.32
CA TYR A 131 24.07 -15.13 14.09
C TYR A 131 24.71 -13.89 14.71
N ILE A 132 24.12 -12.72 14.49
CA ILE A 132 24.60 -11.44 15.04
C ILE A 132 23.86 -11.11 16.33
N GLY A 133 22.54 -11.20 16.33
CA GLY A 133 21.70 -10.88 17.49
C GLY A 133 20.22 -10.86 17.13
N SER A 134 19.37 -10.65 18.13
CA SER A 134 17.92 -10.58 17.95
C SER A 134 17.27 -9.43 18.72
N ALA A 135 16.09 -9.03 18.27
CA ALA A 135 15.20 -8.13 18.98
C ALA A 135 13.83 -8.80 19.12
N GLU A 136 13.27 -8.75 20.33
CA GLU A 136 11.89 -9.17 20.59
C GLU A 136 11.00 -7.94 20.67
N ILE A 137 9.94 -7.93 19.86
CA ILE A 137 8.99 -6.83 19.76
C ILE A 137 7.65 -7.35 20.25
N HIS A 138 7.12 -6.75 21.32
CA HIS A 138 5.83 -7.17 21.86
C HIS A 138 4.71 -6.65 20.97
N ILE A 139 3.96 -7.55 20.35
CA ILE A 139 2.93 -7.18 19.35
C ILE A 139 1.88 -6.26 19.98
N TYR A 140 1.44 -6.55 21.20
CA TYR A 140 0.45 -5.71 21.85
C TYR A 140 1.02 -4.34 22.27
N ASN A 141 2.14 -4.34 23.01
CA ASN A 141 2.64 -3.13 23.64
C ASN A 141 3.41 -2.21 22.67
N ASP A 142 4.15 -2.76 21.73
CA ASP A 142 5.02 -1.99 20.83
C ASP A 142 4.39 -1.71 19.47
N ILE A 143 3.37 -2.46 19.07
CA ILE A 143 2.72 -2.29 17.76
C ILE A 143 1.28 -1.80 17.95
N ILE A 144 0.41 -2.58 18.61
CA ILE A 144 -1.02 -2.28 18.69
C ILE A 144 -1.28 -1.04 19.54
N LYS A 145 -0.75 -0.99 20.77
CA LYS A 145 -0.92 0.18 21.65
C LYS A 145 -0.34 1.47 21.09
N LYS A 146 0.71 1.34 20.26
CA LYS A 146 1.36 2.46 19.58
C LYS A 146 0.77 2.74 18.19
N LEU A 147 -0.39 2.16 17.88
CA LEU A 147 -1.16 2.38 16.65
C LEU A 147 -0.35 2.13 15.37
N PHE A 148 0.37 1.00 15.30
CA PHE A 148 1.19 0.60 14.16
C PHE A 148 2.24 1.69 13.79
N PRO A 149 3.24 1.90 14.66
CA PRO A 149 4.14 3.03 14.53
C PRO A 149 5.10 2.89 13.34
N CYS A 150 5.52 4.03 12.80
CA CYS A 150 6.47 4.13 11.69
C CYS A 150 7.84 4.63 12.17
N ASN A 151 8.93 4.20 11.52
CA ASN A 151 10.31 4.59 11.77
C ASN A 151 10.78 4.39 13.23
N MET A 152 10.34 3.29 13.85
CA MET A 152 10.73 2.91 15.21
C MET A 152 12.04 2.15 15.23
N TYR A 153 12.88 2.45 16.22
CA TYR A 153 14.16 1.79 16.43
C TYR A 153 14.05 0.72 17.51
N PHE A 154 14.55 -0.48 17.20
CA PHE A 154 14.61 -1.61 18.13
C PHE A 154 16.06 -2.05 18.30
N ASN A 155 16.47 -2.23 19.56
CA ASN A 155 17.80 -2.71 19.89
C ASN A 155 17.90 -4.20 19.59
N VAL A 156 18.87 -4.57 18.75
CA VAL A 156 19.25 -5.95 18.49
C VAL A 156 20.35 -6.32 19.48
N VAL A 157 20.09 -7.35 20.26
CA VAL A 157 20.92 -7.76 21.40
C VAL A 157 21.51 -9.15 21.14
N ASN A 158 22.74 -9.36 21.59
CA ASN A 158 23.37 -10.66 21.67
C ASN A 158 24.13 -10.75 22.99
N LYS A 159 23.89 -11.81 23.79
CA LYS A 159 24.49 -11.99 25.13
C LYS A 159 24.41 -10.70 25.99
N ASN A 160 23.23 -10.09 26.02
CA ASN A 160 22.92 -8.85 26.76
C ASN A 160 23.65 -7.57 26.29
N GLN A 161 24.36 -7.61 25.16
CA GLN A 161 24.98 -6.43 24.56
C GLN A 161 24.21 -5.99 23.32
N ILE A 162 23.96 -4.69 23.17
CA ILE A 162 23.36 -4.13 21.96
C ILE A 162 24.40 -4.19 20.84
N VAL A 163 24.14 -5.00 19.83
CA VAL A 163 25.03 -5.21 18.67
C VAL A 163 24.60 -4.40 17.45
N ALA A 164 23.31 -4.08 17.35
CA ALA A 164 22.77 -3.28 16.26
C ALA A 164 21.44 -2.61 16.68
N THR A 165 20.94 -1.70 15.84
CA THR A 165 19.59 -1.15 15.96
C THR A 165 18.86 -1.32 14.63
N ALA A 166 17.66 -1.91 14.66
CA ALA A 166 16.81 -2.08 13.48
C ALA A 166 15.74 -0.98 13.42
N CYS A 167 15.63 -0.30 12.28
CA CYS A 167 14.59 0.70 12.03
C CYS A 167 13.45 0.10 11.22
N LEU A 168 12.23 0.12 11.77
CA LEU A 168 11.06 -0.57 11.24
C LEU A 168 9.83 0.33 11.22
N SER A 169 8.94 0.07 10.27
CA SER A 169 7.57 0.58 10.28
C SER A 169 6.58 -0.56 10.22
N PHE A 170 5.47 -0.41 10.93
CA PHE A 170 4.37 -1.37 10.96
C PHE A 170 3.14 -0.75 10.29
N HIS A 171 2.42 -1.53 9.50
CA HIS A 171 1.19 -1.09 8.88
C HIS A 171 0.11 -2.15 9.03
N TYR A 172 -1.05 -1.72 9.53
CA TYR A 172 -2.27 -2.50 9.48
C TYR A 172 -2.99 -2.24 8.16
N ILE A 173 -3.18 -3.30 7.37
CA ILE A 173 -3.98 -3.27 6.14
C ILE A 173 -4.86 -4.51 6.12
N ASN A 174 -6.17 -4.27 6.10
CA ASN A 174 -7.16 -5.32 5.87
C ASN A 174 -7.19 -5.69 4.39
N LEU A 175 -6.34 -6.65 3.99
CA LEU A 175 -6.26 -7.10 2.59
C LEU A 175 -7.53 -7.83 2.13
N ASP A 176 -8.32 -8.36 3.06
CA ASP A 176 -9.56 -9.08 2.74
C ASP A 176 -10.67 -8.13 2.22
N CYS A 177 -10.49 -6.81 2.39
CA CYS A 177 -11.42 -5.81 1.84
C CYS A 177 -11.28 -5.63 0.32
N ILE A 178 -10.14 -6.02 -0.27
CA ILE A 178 -9.87 -5.85 -1.69
C ILE A 178 -10.68 -6.89 -2.49
N LYS A 179 -11.58 -6.41 -3.34
CA LYS A 179 -12.43 -7.26 -4.18
C LYS A 179 -11.58 -8.06 -5.16
N LYS A 180 -12.06 -9.25 -5.54
CA LYS A 180 -11.39 -10.15 -6.50
C LYS A 180 -11.01 -9.46 -7.82
N GLU A 181 -11.87 -8.58 -8.33
CA GLU A 181 -11.64 -7.81 -9.56
C GLU A 181 -10.47 -6.81 -9.44
N ASP A 182 -10.22 -6.29 -8.23
CA ASP A 182 -9.20 -5.30 -7.92
C ASP A 182 -7.89 -5.93 -7.42
N GLN A 183 -7.85 -7.25 -7.19
CA GLN A 183 -6.66 -7.97 -6.71
C GLN A 183 -5.46 -7.85 -7.66
N ILE A 184 -5.70 -7.65 -8.96
CA ILE A 184 -4.64 -7.41 -9.95
C ILE A 184 -3.93 -6.05 -9.77
N TYR A 185 -4.47 -5.15 -8.94
CA TYR A 185 -3.90 -3.84 -8.62
C TYR A 185 -3.48 -3.73 -7.15
N THR A 186 -3.33 -4.87 -6.46
CA THR A 186 -3.09 -4.92 -5.01
C THR A 186 -1.89 -4.06 -4.59
N SER A 187 -0.81 -4.02 -5.39
CA SER A 187 0.39 -3.24 -5.02
C SER A 187 0.11 -1.74 -5.07
N LEU A 188 -0.69 -1.28 -6.04
CA LEU A 188 -1.15 0.10 -6.12
C LEU A 188 -2.03 0.47 -4.94
N PHE A 189 -2.97 -0.39 -4.55
CA PHE A 189 -3.82 -0.15 -3.38
C PHE A 189 -3.01 -0.09 -2.09
N ILE A 190 -2.13 -1.07 -1.85
CA ILE A 190 -1.28 -1.10 -0.65
C ILE A 190 -0.42 0.18 -0.56
N GLU A 191 0.27 0.56 -1.64
CA GLU A 191 1.12 1.75 -1.61
C GLU A 191 0.31 3.02 -1.35
N THR A 192 -0.86 3.14 -1.98
CA THR A 192 -1.74 4.30 -1.80
C THR A 192 -2.27 4.37 -0.37
N ILE A 193 -2.76 3.25 0.18
CA ILE A 193 -3.25 3.16 1.56
C ILE A 193 -2.15 3.58 2.55
N ILE A 194 -0.93 3.04 2.41
CA ILE A 194 0.21 3.42 3.26
C ILE A 194 0.53 4.90 3.13
N SER A 195 0.53 5.44 1.90
CA SER A 195 0.83 6.87 1.68
C SER A 195 -0.21 7.79 2.32
N VAL A 196 -1.49 7.41 2.28
CA VAL A 196 -2.60 8.18 2.87
C VAL A 196 -2.57 8.08 4.40
N GLN A 197 -2.35 6.87 4.94
CA GLN A 197 -2.23 6.65 6.39
C GLN A 197 -1.12 7.50 7.01
N LYS A 198 0.03 7.65 6.33
CA LYS A 198 1.15 8.49 6.82
C LYS A 198 0.80 9.98 6.96
N ILE A 199 -0.18 10.47 6.20
CA ILE A 199 -0.56 11.89 6.18
C ILE A 199 -1.66 12.18 7.21
N GLN A 200 -2.38 11.16 7.69
CA GLN A 200 -3.59 11.32 8.49
C GLN A 200 -3.35 11.13 10.00
N GLY A 201 -2.76 12.12 10.67
CA GLY A 201 -2.72 12.18 12.16
C GLY A 201 -4.12 12.15 12.80
N LYS A 202 -5.13 12.71 12.12
CA LYS A 202 -6.54 12.73 12.56
C LYS A 202 -7.17 11.35 12.76
N ASN A 203 -6.70 10.32 12.06
CA ASN A 203 -7.26 8.98 12.25
C ASN A 203 -6.83 8.41 13.60
N ASN A 204 -5.58 8.66 14.00
CA ASN A 204 -5.09 8.26 15.31
C ASN A 204 -5.88 8.99 16.41
N GLU A 205 -6.19 10.28 16.23
CA GLU A 205 -7.05 11.02 17.18
C GLU A 205 -8.45 10.39 17.32
N LYS A 206 -9.07 9.95 16.22
CA LYS A 206 -10.38 9.26 16.26
C LYS A 206 -10.27 7.91 16.97
N ILE A 207 -9.22 7.14 16.70
CA ILE A 207 -8.96 5.86 17.39
C ILE A 207 -8.71 6.09 18.88
N GLU A 208 -7.91 7.09 19.23
CA GLU A 208 -7.63 7.47 20.63
C GLU A 208 -8.89 7.91 21.38
N LYS A 209 -9.83 8.60 20.71
CA LYS A 209 -11.14 8.92 21.32
C LYS A 209 -11.93 7.66 21.68
N LEU A 210 -11.98 6.66 20.80
CA LEU A 210 -12.62 5.37 21.10
C LEU A 210 -11.92 4.66 22.26
N ILE A 211 -10.59 4.67 22.27
CA ILE A 211 -9.79 4.09 23.37
C ILE A 211 -10.10 4.77 24.70
N ASN A 212 -10.18 6.10 24.71
CA ASN A 212 -10.52 6.89 25.90
C ASN A 212 -11.96 6.66 26.38
N GLN A 213 -12.85 6.21 25.50
CA GLN A 213 -14.22 5.80 25.84
C GLN A 213 -14.29 4.37 26.41
N GLY A 214 -13.15 3.67 26.54
CA GLY A 214 -13.05 2.34 27.12
C GLY A 214 -12.96 1.21 26.10
N THR A 215 -12.94 1.51 24.80
CA THR A 215 -12.75 0.49 23.76
C THR A 215 -11.31 -0.04 23.79
N GLU A 216 -11.16 -1.35 23.65
CA GLU A 216 -9.84 -2.00 23.56
C GLU A 216 -9.09 -1.50 22.31
N HIS A 217 -7.75 -1.35 22.38
CA HIS A 217 -6.96 -0.71 21.33
C HIS A 217 -7.12 -1.38 19.96
N PHE A 218 -7.06 -2.70 19.90
CA PHE A 218 -7.21 -3.44 18.66
C PHE A 218 -8.64 -3.37 18.13
N GLU A 219 -9.65 -3.42 19.01
CA GLU A 219 -11.04 -3.28 18.59
C GLU A 219 -11.32 -1.87 18.04
N ALA A 220 -10.78 -0.82 18.65
CA ALA A 220 -10.88 0.55 18.14
C ALA A 220 -10.22 0.73 16.76
N ILE A 221 -9.04 0.12 16.55
CA ILE A 221 -8.36 0.12 15.24
C ILE A 221 -9.22 -0.59 14.18
N LYS A 222 -9.84 -1.71 14.55
CA LYS A 222 -10.69 -2.49 13.67
C LYS A 222 -12.02 -1.81 13.37
N GLU A 223 -12.64 -1.16 14.34
CA GLU A 223 -13.88 -0.42 14.16
C GLU A 223 -13.70 0.72 13.15
N MET A 224 -12.59 1.44 13.27
CA MET A 224 -12.24 2.50 12.32
C MET A 224 -11.87 1.97 10.93
N ASP A 225 -11.30 0.75 10.84
CA ASP A 225 -10.68 0.11 9.67
C ASP A 225 -10.35 1.10 8.54
N VAL A 226 -9.38 1.96 8.84
CA VAL A 226 -8.95 3.05 7.97
C VAL A 226 -8.60 2.52 6.57
N SER A 227 -8.01 1.32 6.51
CA SER A 227 -7.62 0.68 5.26
C SER A 227 -8.82 0.34 4.37
N SER A 228 -9.87 -0.26 4.93
CA SER A 228 -11.11 -0.53 4.21
C SER A 228 -11.84 0.73 3.79
N THR A 229 -11.84 1.77 4.64
CA THR A 229 -12.44 3.06 4.31
C THR A 229 -11.72 3.73 3.14
N ILE A 230 -10.39 3.76 3.16
CA ILE A 230 -9.58 4.27 2.03
C ILE A 230 -9.84 3.44 0.77
N TYR A 231 -9.84 2.12 0.88
CA TYR A 231 -10.12 1.24 -0.26
C TYR A 231 -11.49 1.53 -0.88
N LYS A 232 -12.57 1.58 -0.09
CA LYS A 232 -13.93 1.90 -0.56
C LYS A 232 -13.96 3.26 -1.27
N ASN A 233 -13.31 4.28 -0.69
CA ASN A 233 -13.22 5.60 -1.30
C ASN A 233 -12.52 5.56 -2.65
N ILE A 234 -11.38 4.87 -2.76
CA ILE A 234 -10.65 4.70 -4.02
C ILE A 234 -11.49 3.91 -5.03
N SER A 235 -12.09 2.80 -4.64
CA SER A 235 -12.88 1.94 -5.53
C SER A 235 -14.11 2.64 -6.10
N ASN A 236 -14.67 3.62 -5.39
CA ASN A 236 -15.80 4.43 -5.86
C ASN A 236 -15.40 5.56 -6.82
N LEU A 237 -14.10 5.87 -6.96
CA LEU A 237 -13.65 6.91 -7.89
C LEU A 237 -13.88 6.48 -9.35
N ALA A 238 -14.11 7.47 -10.21
CA ALA A 238 -14.02 7.28 -11.65
C ALA A 238 -12.63 6.75 -12.03
N ILE A 239 -12.55 5.92 -13.08
CA ILE A 239 -11.30 5.28 -13.49
C ILE A 239 -10.19 6.29 -13.80
N GLU A 240 -10.52 7.44 -14.39
CA GLU A 240 -9.55 8.53 -14.60
C GLU A 240 -8.98 9.08 -13.29
N ASP A 241 -9.81 9.25 -12.26
CA ASP A 241 -9.38 9.75 -10.96
C ASP A 241 -8.60 8.70 -10.17
N LYS A 242 -8.97 7.41 -10.29
CA LYS A 242 -8.14 6.29 -9.79
C LYS A 242 -6.75 6.32 -10.40
N ILE A 243 -6.66 6.45 -11.73
CA ILE A 243 -5.38 6.53 -12.43
C ILE A 243 -4.58 7.73 -11.92
N ARG A 244 -5.18 8.92 -11.83
CA ARG A 244 -4.52 10.13 -11.29
C ARG A 244 -3.98 9.92 -9.88
N LEU A 245 -4.73 9.25 -9.02
CA LEU A 245 -4.29 8.92 -7.67
C LEU A 245 -3.08 7.98 -7.70
N PHE A 246 -3.19 6.88 -8.44
CA PHE A 246 -2.12 5.88 -8.56
C PHE A 246 -0.87 6.39 -9.28
N CYS A 247 -0.97 7.43 -10.12
CA CYS A 247 0.20 8.08 -10.73
C CYS A 247 1.22 8.51 -9.68
N LYS A 248 0.77 8.95 -8.49
CA LYS A 248 1.67 9.40 -7.41
C LYS A 248 2.59 8.29 -6.92
N ASN A 249 2.19 7.02 -7.03
CA ASN A 249 3.01 5.87 -6.64
C ASN A 249 4.21 5.66 -7.58
N LEU A 250 4.17 6.23 -8.80
CA LEU A 250 5.24 6.21 -9.79
C LEU A 250 6.17 7.42 -9.70
N ASN A 251 5.88 8.35 -8.80
CA ASN A 251 6.70 9.54 -8.61
C ASN A 251 7.75 9.28 -7.51
N GLY A 252 8.97 9.75 -7.72
CA GLY A 252 10.02 9.60 -6.72
C GLY A 252 11.42 9.66 -7.30
N HIS A 253 12.42 9.65 -6.42
CA HIS A 253 13.82 9.68 -6.83
C HIS A 253 14.30 8.29 -7.24
N LEU A 254 14.86 8.20 -8.44
CA LEU A 254 15.56 7.02 -8.92
C LEU A 254 16.92 7.42 -9.50
N LEU A 255 17.85 6.48 -9.41
CA LEU A 255 19.16 6.58 -10.01
C LEU A 255 19.09 5.96 -11.42
N HIS A 256 19.37 6.72 -12.47
CA HIS A 256 19.33 6.26 -13.86
C HIS A 256 20.74 6.22 -14.47
N SER A 257 21.01 5.16 -15.24
CA SER A 257 22.23 5.02 -16.06
C SER A 257 21.88 4.78 -17.52
N ASN A 258 22.62 5.47 -18.42
CA ASN A 258 22.53 5.27 -19.87
C ASN A 258 23.14 3.94 -20.34
N PHE A 259 23.92 3.28 -19.49
CA PHE A 259 24.61 2.03 -19.80
C PHE A 259 24.30 0.97 -18.74
N TYR A 260 24.46 -0.31 -19.10
CA TYR A 260 24.44 -1.41 -18.13
C TYR A 260 25.63 -1.34 -17.13
N ILE A 261 26.54 -0.39 -17.30
CA ILE A 261 27.70 -0.20 -16.44
C ILE A 261 27.25 0.41 -15.11
N LYS A 262 27.32 -0.40 -14.04
CA LYS A 262 26.85 -0.08 -12.67
C LYS A 262 27.58 1.07 -11.95
N ARG A 263 28.42 1.85 -12.64
CA ARG A 263 29.27 2.90 -12.05
C ARG A 263 28.77 4.33 -12.24
N PHE A 264 27.92 4.60 -13.24
CA PHE A 264 27.51 5.97 -13.56
C PHE A 264 26.00 6.12 -13.46
N TYR A 265 25.52 6.48 -12.26
CA TYR A 265 24.11 6.75 -12.04
C TYR A 265 23.90 8.22 -11.71
N ASN A 266 23.00 8.86 -12.46
CA ASN A 266 22.53 10.20 -12.15
C ASN A 266 21.23 10.11 -11.37
N LYS A 267 21.10 10.93 -10.33
CA LYS A 267 19.87 11.06 -9.56
C LYS A 267 18.90 11.94 -10.32
N TYR A 268 17.74 11.39 -10.62
CA TYR A 268 16.62 12.14 -11.18
C TYR A 268 15.37 11.95 -10.33
N TYR A 269 14.46 12.90 -10.43
CA TYR A 269 13.10 12.78 -9.94
C TYR A 269 12.21 12.32 -11.10
N PHE A 270 11.60 11.15 -10.95
CA PHE A 270 10.65 10.61 -11.91
C PHE A 270 9.25 11.12 -11.59
N TYR A 271 8.52 11.51 -12.63
CA TYR A 271 7.17 12.03 -12.49
C TYR A 271 6.30 11.63 -13.68
N LEU A 272 5.08 11.18 -13.40
CA LEU A 272 4.15 10.75 -14.43
C LEU A 272 3.24 11.89 -14.89
N HIS A 273 3.40 12.31 -16.15
CA HIS A 273 2.52 13.26 -16.81
C HIS A 273 1.46 12.56 -17.67
N PHE A 274 0.26 13.13 -17.70
CA PHE A 274 -0.79 12.74 -18.63
C PHE A 274 -0.99 13.84 -19.68
N PHE A 275 -0.66 13.54 -20.93
CA PHE A 275 -0.74 14.51 -22.03
C PHE A 275 -1.41 13.89 -23.26
N LYS A 276 -2.39 14.60 -23.84
CA LYS A 276 -3.14 14.17 -25.05
C LYS A 276 -3.64 12.72 -24.98
N GLY A 277 -4.14 12.30 -23.81
CA GLY A 277 -4.67 10.95 -23.61
C GLY A 277 -3.62 9.86 -23.42
N LYS A 278 -2.38 10.21 -23.09
CA LYS A 278 -1.23 9.30 -23.01
C LYS A 278 -0.42 9.54 -21.74
N PHE A 279 0.26 8.50 -21.27
CA PHE A 279 1.01 8.53 -20.02
C PHE A 279 2.52 8.58 -20.29
N TYR A 280 3.15 9.65 -19.84
CA TYR A 280 4.57 9.94 -20.03
C TYR A 280 5.26 9.93 -18.68
N TRP A 281 6.06 8.89 -18.43
CA TRP A 281 6.90 8.80 -17.25
C TRP A 281 8.19 9.53 -17.54
N CYS A 282 8.25 10.78 -17.08
CA CYS A 282 9.32 11.73 -17.33
C CYS A 282 10.31 11.73 -16.17
N TYR A 283 11.53 12.18 -16.41
CA TYR A 283 12.52 12.37 -15.36
C TYR A 283 13.26 13.70 -15.50
N TYR A 284 13.55 14.30 -14.35
CA TYR A 284 14.03 15.67 -14.17
C TYR A 284 15.19 15.69 -13.18
N ASN A 285 16.05 16.70 -13.26
CA ASN A 285 17.10 16.90 -12.24
C ASN A 285 16.47 17.24 -10.88
N GLU A 286 15.40 18.04 -10.88
CA GLU A 286 14.76 18.55 -9.67
C GLU A 286 13.26 18.22 -9.63
N GLU A 287 12.72 18.07 -8.42
CA GLU A 287 11.28 17.82 -8.21
C GLU A 287 10.42 19.04 -8.59
N ALA A 288 10.91 20.26 -8.35
CA ALA A 288 10.18 21.48 -8.67
C ALA A 288 9.90 21.58 -10.18
N ASP A 289 10.92 21.31 -11.00
CA ASP A 289 10.84 21.24 -12.46
C ASP A 289 9.84 20.19 -12.94
N ALA A 290 9.81 19.02 -12.29
CA ALA A 290 8.88 17.94 -12.62
C ALA A 290 7.41 18.35 -12.44
N LYS A 291 7.08 19.12 -11.39
CA LYS A 291 5.70 19.55 -11.12
C LYS A 291 5.14 20.49 -12.19
N VAL A 292 6.02 21.24 -12.87
CA VAL A 292 5.64 22.21 -13.92
C VAL A 292 5.98 21.77 -15.34
N ASP A 293 6.56 20.57 -15.52
CA ASP A 293 7.13 20.04 -16.78
C ASP A 293 8.14 21.01 -17.43
N LYS A 294 9.06 21.56 -16.63
CA LYS A 294 10.20 22.37 -17.11
C LYS A 294 11.48 21.55 -17.12
N ASN A 295 12.41 21.85 -18.03
CA ASN A 295 13.75 21.23 -18.11
C ASN A 295 13.76 19.70 -18.08
N ARG A 296 12.80 19.05 -18.76
CA ARG A 296 12.71 17.60 -18.82
C ARG A 296 13.98 16.99 -19.42
N VAL A 297 14.62 16.08 -18.70
CA VAL A 297 15.82 15.37 -19.17
C VAL A 297 15.44 14.27 -20.15
N GLY A 298 14.37 13.53 -19.86
CA GLY A 298 13.86 12.50 -20.77
C GLY A 298 12.52 11.93 -20.33
N TYR A 299 12.00 10.99 -21.11
CA TYR A 299 10.73 10.32 -20.82
C TYR A 299 10.61 8.94 -21.43
N ILE A 300 9.76 8.13 -20.83
CA ILE A 300 9.22 6.89 -21.38
C ILE A 300 7.71 7.00 -21.47
N ARG A 301 7.17 6.67 -22.63
CA ARG A 301 5.73 6.51 -22.75
C ARG A 301 5.34 5.14 -22.20
N LEU A 302 4.49 5.08 -21.18
CA LEU A 302 4.16 3.82 -20.51
C LEU A 302 3.51 2.80 -21.45
N GLU A 303 2.76 3.27 -22.46
CA GLU A 303 2.15 2.37 -23.45
C GLU A 303 3.15 1.74 -24.42
N HIS A 304 4.42 2.13 -24.37
CA HIS A 304 5.52 1.55 -25.13
C HIS A 304 6.40 0.63 -24.28
N VAL A 305 6.12 0.51 -22.98
CA VAL A 305 6.80 -0.45 -22.11
C VAL A 305 6.39 -1.85 -22.55
N VAL A 306 7.39 -2.67 -22.84
CA VAL A 306 7.20 -4.08 -23.19
C VAL A 306 7.16 -4.90 -21.91
N ASN A 307 8.11 -4.66 -21.01
CA ASN A 307 8.20 -5.37 -19.74
C ASN A 307 9.11 -4.61 -18.74
N VAL A 308 8.96 -4.93 -17.46
CA VAL A 308 9.79 -4.41 -16.36
C VAL A 308 10.43 -5.59 -15.65
N TYR A 309 11.76 -5.55 -15.53
CA TYR A 309 12.55 -6.68 -15.05
C TYR A 309 13.31 -6.31 -13.78
N SER A 310 13.26 -7.23 -12.83
CA SER A 310 14.09 -7.20 -11.63
C SER A 310 15.50 -7.73 -11.93
N ASP A 311 16.56 -7.07 -11.45
CA ASP A 311 17.92 -7.62 -11.52
C ASP A 311 18.04 -8.88 -10.65
N VAL A 312 18.54 -9.97 -11.19
CA VAL A 312 18.59 -11.26 -10.49
C VAL A 312 19.51 -11.23 -9.26
N TYR A 313 20.52 -10.36 -9.27
CA TYR A 313 21.59 -10.34 -8.27
C TYR A 313 21.44 -9.22 -7.24
N SER A 314 20.62 -8.21 -7.50
CA SER A 314 20.49 -7.07 -6.61
C SER A 314 19.10 -6.46 -6.55
N HIS A 315 18.60 -6.38 -5.32
CA HIS A 315 17.31 -5.80 -4.92
C HIS A 315 17.26 -4.27 -4.96
N LYS A 316 18.32 -3.65 -5.49
CA LYS A 316 18.35 -2.21 -5.75
C LYS A 316 18.16 -1.88 -7.22
N TYR A 317 18.33 -2.81 -8.15
CA TYR A 317 18.36 -2.51 -9.59
C TYR A 317 17.22 -3.19 -10.32
N PHE A 318 16.56 -2.44 -11.20
CA PHE A 318 15.61 -2.97 -12.17
C PHE A 318 15.83 -2.28 -13.50
N TYR A 319 15.22 -2.81 -14.55
CA TYR A 319 15.23 -2.14 -15.85
C TYR A 319 13.90 -2.24 -16.56
N VAL A 320 13.59 -1.19 -17.30
CA VAL A 320 12.37 -1.12 -18.11
C VAL A 320 12.77 -1.32 -19.56
N LYS A 321 12.19 -2.35 -20.18
CA LYS A 321 12.33 -2.62 -21.61
C LYS A 321 11.18 -1.93 -22.34
N TYR A 322 11.49 -1.08 -23.30
CA TYR A 322 10.48 -0.31 -24.03
C TYR A 322 10.85 -0.12 -25.50
N ARG A 323 9.84 0.13 -26.36
CA ARG A 323 10.04 0.34 -27.80
C ARG A 323 9.46 1.68 -28.24
N LYS A 324 10.32 2.62 -28.66
CA LYS A 324 9.85 3.91 -29.16
C LYS A 324 9.09 3.74 -30.48
N LYS A 325 8.15 4.65 -30.74
CA LYS A 325 7.36 4.64 -31.98
C LYS A 325 8.32 4.84 -33.16
N ARG A 326 8.26 3.94 -34.15
CA ARG A 326 9.13 3.89 -35.36
C ARG A 326 10.54 3.34 -35.15
N GLU A 327 10.91 2.91 -33.96
CA GLU A 327 12.17 2.19 -33.75
C GLU A 327 11.94 0.68 -33.82
N LYS A 328 12.78 -0.02 -34.61
CA LYS A 328 12.83 -1.49 -34.62
C LYS A 328 13.59 -2.03 -33.42
N LYS A 329 14.54 -1.27 -32.89
CA LYS A 329 15.39 -1.66 -31.76
C LYS A 329 14.65 -1.50 -30.43
N GLU A 330 14.93 -2.43 -29.53
CA GLU A 330 14.45 -2.39 -28.16
C GLU A 330 15.36 -1.48 -27.33
N ASN A 331 14.77 -0.65 -26.46
CA ASN A 331 15.48 0.25 -25.57
C ASN A 331 15.36 -0.24 -24.13
N TYR A 332 16.36 0.10 -23.32
CA TYR A 332 16.44 -0.29 -21.92
C TYR A 332 16.69 0.94 -21.06
N LEU A 333 15.93 1.09 -19.99
CA LEU A 333 16.15 2.10 -18.96
C LEU A 333 16.64 1.39 -17.70
N TYR A 334 17.91 1.58 -17.34
CA TYR A 334 18.51 0.93 -16.16
C TYR A 334 18.36 1.82 -14.93
N LEU A 335 17.65 1.33 -13.93
CA LEU A 335 17.24 2.07 -12.76
C LEU A 335 17.75 1.43 -11.48
N LYS A 336 18.08 2.29 -10.51
CA LYS A 336 18.43 1.91 -9.16
C LYS A 336 17.53 2.64 -8.17
N THR A 337 16.96 1.90 -7.22
CA THR A 337 16.05 2.43 -6.21
C THR A 337 16.80 3.18 -5.10
N MET A 338 16.08 4.10 -4.46
CA MET A 338 16.61 4.96 -3.39
C MET A 338 15.77 4.88 -2.11
N ASP A 339 14.45 4.75 -2.24
CA ASP A 339 13.47 4.97 -1.18
C ASP A 339 12.65 3.73 -0.82
N LYS A 340 12.53 2.77 -1.76
CA LYS A 340 11.74 1.54 -1.63
C LYS A 340 12.48 0.38 -2.28
N ASP A 341 12.22 -0.84 -1.82
CA ASP A 341 12.71 -2.05 -2.49
C ASP A 341 12.31 -2.08 -3.97
N ARG A 342 13.18 -2.64 -4.79
CA ARG A 342 12.96 -2.82 -6.22
C ARG A 342 11.65 -3.54 -6.54
N ASN A 343 11.28 -4.58 -5.81
CA ASN A 343 10.07 -5.33 -6.14
C ASN A 343 8.82 -4.46 -5.93
N ILE A 344 8.84 -3.52 -4.97
CA ILE A 344 7.74 -2.57 -4.78
C ILE A 344 7.60 -1.70 -6.04
N TRP A 345 8.71 -1.10 -6.50
CA TRP A 345 8.73 -0.31 -7.74
C TRP A 345 8.25 -1.11 -8.95
N VAL A 346 8.80 -2.32 -9.16
CA VAL A 346 8.47 -3.19 -10.29
C VAL A 346 6.99 -3.57 -10.28
N ASN A 347 6.44 -3.98 -9.12
CA ASN A 347 5.04 -4.37 -9.00
C ASN A 347 4.10 -3.17 -9.23
N ILE A 348 4.42 -1.99 -8.69
CA ILE A 348 3.64 -0.77 -8.93
C ILE A 348 3.60 -0.43 -10.42
N ILE A 349 4.75 -0.49 -11.12
CA ILE A 349 4.80 -0.21 -12.56
C ILE A 349 3.99 -1.24 -13.35
N HIS A 350 4.09 -2.52 -13.01
CA HIS A 350 3.30 -3.59 -13.64
C HIS A 350 1.80 -3.40 -13.47
N ASP A 351 1.34 -3.25 -12.22
CA ASP A 351 -0.06 -3.02 -11.89
C ASP A 351 -0.60 -1.78 -12.63
N PHE A 352 0.21 -0.72 -12.72
CA PHE A 352 -0.17 0.51 -13.42
C PHE A 352 -0.27 0.33 -14.94
N ILE A 353 0.65 -0.42 -15.57
CA ILE A 353 0.59 -0.73 -17.00
C ILE A 353 -0.68 -1.53 -17.33
N ILE A 354 -1.05 -2.49 -16.47
CA ILE A 354 -2.28 -3.28 -16.61
C ILE A 354 -3.50 -2.35 -16.49
N LEU A 355 -3.53 -1.48 -15.48
CA LEU A 355 -4.61 -0.52 -15.26
C LEU A 355 -4.83 0.39 -16.47
N VAL A 356 -3.76 1.00 -16.98
CA VAL A 356 -3.79 1.88 -18.17
C VAL A 356 -4.25 1.11 -19.42
N SER A 357 -3.81 -0.15 -19.56
CA SER A 357 -4.19 -0.99 -20.70
C SER A 357 -5.67 -1.33 -20.68
N ASN A 358 -6.22 -1.68 -19.52
CA ASN A 358 -7.64 -1.95 -19.31
C ASN A 358 -8.49 -0.70 -19.58
N TYR A 359 -8.08 0.45 -19.02
CA TYR A 359 -8.72 1.74 -19.29
C TYR A 359 -8.81 2.05 -20.80
N ARG A 360 -7.71 1.84 -21.53
CA ARG A 360 -7.69 2.08 -22.98
C ARG A 360 -8.60 1.11 -23.75
N ARG A 361 -8.64 -0.15 -23.34
CA ARG A 361 -9.51 -1.17 -23.96
C ARG A 361 -10.98 -0.80 -23.77
N GLU A 362 -11.38 -0.44 -22.55
CA GLU A 362 -12.75 0.01 -22.27
C GLU A 362 -13.12 1.27 -23.06
N LYS A 363 -12.23 2.26 -23.13
CA LYS A 363 -12.46 3.49 -23.90
C LYS A 363 -12.61 3.21 -25.39
N LYS A 364 -11.83 2.27 -25.94
CA LYS A 364 -11.96 1.82 -27.33
C LYS A 364 -13.31 1.11 -27.56
N ASN A 365 -13.69 0.21 -26.66
CA ASN A 365 -14.96 -0.51 -26.76
C ASN A 365 -16.17 0.43 -26.67
N LYS A 366 -16.15 1.42 -25.76
CA LYS A 366 -17.20 2.46 -25.68
C LYS A 366 -17.29 3.25 -26.99
N ARG A 367 -16.15 3.67 -27.56
CA ARG A 367 -16.11 4.36 -28.85
C ARG A 367 -16.65 3.50 -30.00
N ASN A 368 -16.33 2.21 -30.03
CA ASN A 368 -16.82 1.30 -31.05
C ASN A 368 -18.34 1.10 -30.94
N LYS A 369 -18.87 0.89 -29.72
CA LYS A 369 -20.31 0.80 -29.49
C LYS A 369 -21.07 2.06 -29.90
N ILE A 370 -20.51 3.24 -29.59
CA ILE A 370 -21.09 4.52 -30.03
C ILE A 370 -21.11 4.59 -31.56
N LYS A 371 -20.03 4.19 -32.24
CA LYS A 371 -19.98 4.15 -33.71
C LYS A 371 -21.01 3.17 -34.29
N GLU A 372 -21.14 1.97 -33.71
CA GLU A 372 -22.13 0.97 -34.12
C GLU A 372 -23.56 1.52 -33.96
N LEU A 373 -23.88 2.11 -32.81
CA LEU A 373 -25.16 2.77 -32.59
C LEU A 373 -25.39 3.91 -33.59
N THR A 374 -24.38 4.74 -33.85
CA THR A 374 -24.50 5.85 -34.81
C THR A 374 -24.75 5.32 -36.22
N ASN A 375 -24.07 4.24 -36.62
CA ASN A 375 -24.22 3.61 -37.93
C ASN A 375 -25.63 3.00 -38.10
N VAL A 376 -26.15 2.31 -37.08
CA VAL A 376 -27.51 1.75 -37.08
C VAL A 376 -28.57 2.85 -37.16
N TYR A 377 -28.37 3.97 -36.45
CA TYR A 377 -29.25 5.14 -36.58
C TYR A 377 -29.17 5.78 -37.97
N THR A 378 -27.99 5.85 -38.59
CA THR A 378 -27.85 6.42 -39.95
C THR A 378 -28.40 5.53 -41.06
N GLU A 379 -28.50 4.22 -40.85
CA GLU A 379 -29.09 3.27 -41.82
C GLU A 379 -30.63 3.32 -41.85
N GLY A 380 -31.27 3.98 -40.87
CA GLY A 380 -32.74 4.13 -40.79
C GLY A 380 -33.26 5.58 -40.70
N ALA A 381 -32.39 6.59 -40.76
CA ALA A 381 -32.78 8.00 -40.55
C ALA A 381 -32.77 8.81 -41.86
N SER A 382 -33.73 9.73 -41.98
CA SER A 382 -33.80 10.67 -43.10
C SER A 382 -32.64 11.70 -43.05
N LYS A 383 -32.27 12.28 -44.20
CA LYS A 383 -31.15 13.26 -44.30
C LYS A 383 -31.28 14.43 -43.32
N GLU A 384 -32.50 14.86 -43.01
CA GLU A 384 -32.79 15.96 -42.08
C GLU A 384 -32.57 15.57 -40.62
N GLU A 385 -32.86 14.32 -40.23
CA GLU A 385 -32.60 13.82 -38.88
C GLU A 385 -31.10 13.66 -38.62
N ILE A 386 -30.32 13.22 -39.62
CA ILE A 386 -28.86 13.12 -39.52
C ILE A 386 -28.22 14.51 -39.34
N GLU A 387 -28.76 15.53 -40.01
CA GLU A 387 -28.27 16.91 -39.90
C GLU A 387 -28.66 17.56 -38.56
N MET A 388 -29.88 17.30 -38.06
CA MET A 388 -30.27 17.69 -36.70
C MET A 388 -29.44 17.00 -35.63
N ASN A 389 -29.15 15.70 -35.75
CA ASN A 389 -28.34 14.96 -34.76
C ASN A 389 -26.86 15.37 -34.79
N ASN A 390 -26.33 15.73 -35.96
CA ASN A 390 -24.99 16.30 -36.08
C ASN A 390 -24.91 17.72 -35.50
N LYS A 391 -25.97 18.53 -35.66
CA LYS A 391 -26.11 19.81 -34.95
C LYS A 391 -26.16 19.57 -33.44
N LEU A 392 -27.02 18.67 -32.96
CA LEU A 392 -27.20 18.32 -31.55
C LEU A 392 -25.91 17.77 -30.91
N SER A 393 -25.20 16.89 -31.62
CA SER A 393 -23.92 16.33 -31.18
C SER A 393 -22.81 17.38 -31.13
N ARG A 394 -22.83 18.36 -32.06
CA ARG A 394 -21.97 19.55 -31.96
C ARG A 394 -22.36 20.41 -30.76
N THR A 395 -23.65 20.58 -30.45
CA THR A 395 -24.12 21.29 -29.25
C THR A 395 -23.75 20.57 -27.94
N PHE A 396 -23.79 19.24 -27.90
CA PHE A 396 -23.35 18.42 -26.76
C PHE A 396 -21.82 18.34 -26.63
N SER A 397 -21.09 18.43 -27.74
CA SER A 397 -19.63 18.59 -27.78
C SER A 397 -19.20 19.98 -27.30
N THR A 398 -19.94 21.05 -27.64
CA THR A 398 -19.71 22.41 -27.10
C THR A 398 -20.23 22.56 -25.67
N ASN A 399 -21.20 21.75 -25.24
CA ASN A 399 -21.57 21.56 -23.83
C ASN A 399 -20.64 20.58 -23.09
N SER A 400 -19.58 20.07 -23.73
CA SER A 400 -18.58 19.26 -23.06
C SER A 400 -17.65 20.13 -22.24
N MET A 401 -17.78 20.00 -20.92
CA MET A 401 -16.90 20.50 -19.86
C MET A 401 -16.67 22.02 -19.78
N LYS A 402 -16.62 22.80 -20.85
CA LYS A 402 -16.36 24.26 -20.79
C LYS A 402 -17.52 25.01 -20.13
N ASN A 403 -18.77 24.74 -20.50
CA ASN A 403 -19.94 25.44 -19.93
C ASN A 403 -20.29 24.98 -18.51
N LYS A 404 -20.14 23.68 -18.19
CA LYS A 404 -20.37 23.18 -16.82
C LYS A 404 -19.34 23.70 -15.81
N TYR A 405 -18.14 24.09 -16.29
CA TYR A 405 -17.12 24.79 -15.52
C TYR A 405 -17.33 26.32 -15.53
N LEU A 406 -17.83 26.91 -16.61
CA LEU A 406 -18.23 28.33 -16.64
C LEU A 406 -19.42 28.60 -15.72
N GLU A 407 -20.43 27.74 -15.67
CA GLU A 407 -21.55 27.85 -14.73
C GLU A 407 -21.11 27.66 -13.27
N LYS A 408 -20.17 26.74 -13.00
CA LYS A 408 -19.58 26.58 -11.65
C LYS A 408 -18.70 27.77 -11.25
N LYS A 409 -17.97 28.35 -12.20
CA LYS A 409 -17.13 29.54 -12.00
C LYS A 409 -18.01 30.77 -11.78
N ASN A 410 -19.05 30.93 -12.59
CA ASN A 410 -20.01 32.01 -12.45
C ASN A 410 -20.80 31.85 -11.14
N MET A 411 -21.28 30.66 -10.76
CA MET A 411 -21.90 30.44 -9.43
C MET A 411 -20.94 30.75 -8.27
N ALA A 412 -19.65 30.40 -8.38
CA ALA A 412 -18.65 30.73 -7.36
C ALA A 412 -18.36 32.24 -7.28
N GLU A 413 -18.39 32.94 -8.42
CA GLU A 413 -18.24 34.40 -8.47
C GLU A 413 -19.51 35.13 -7.99
N THR A 414 -20.72 34.63 -8.27
CA THR A 414 -21.97 35.20 -7.74
C THR A 414 -22.15 34.93 -6.23
N MET A 415 -21.68 33.78 -5.72
CA MET A 415 -21.69 33.48 -4.28
C MET A 415 -20.62 34.24 -3.48
N SER A 416 -19.60 34.80 -4.16
CA SER A 416 -18.60 35.66 -3.51
C SER A 416 -19.06 37.10 -3.28
N ASN A 417 -20.23 37.48 -3.84
CA ASN A 417 -20.80 38.82 -3.73
C ASN A 417 -22.11 38.87 -2.91
N ILE A 418 -22.48 37.81 -2.19
CA ILE A 418 -23.59 37.85 -1.23
C ILE A 418 -23.00 37.79 0.18
N ASP A 419 -23.10 38.92 0.85
CA ASP A 419 -22.57 39.21 2.17
C ASP A 419 -23.21 38.33 3.27
N LYS A 420 -22.36 37.94 4.23
CA LYS A 420 -22.60 37.56 5.64
C LYS A 420 -23.99 37.02 6.04
N GLY A 421 -24.01 35.74 6.42
CA GLY A 421 -25.05 35.22 7.30
C GLY A 421 -25.11 33.70 7.36
N GLU A 422 -24.93 33.18 8.58
CA GLU A 422 -25.38 31.86 9.05
C GLU A 422 -24.51 30.61 8.82
N LYS A 423 -24.34 29.91 9.95
CA LYS A 423 -23.58 28.69 10.18
C LYS A 423 -24.30 27.50 9.56
N HIS A 424 -23.59 26.71 8.75
CA HIS A 424 -23.87 25.28 8.64
C HIS A 424 -22.56 24.49 8.52
N ALA A 425 -22.35 23.63 9.52
CA ALA A 425 -21.29 22.63 9.58
C ALA A 425 -21.67 21.46 8.66
N ASP A 426 -20.81 21.16 7.68
CA ASP A 426 -20.45 19.82 7.17
C ASP A 426 -19.74 19.95 5.81
N GLU A 427 -18.47 20.39 5.83
CA GLU A 427 -17.57 20.20 4.68
C GLU A 427 -16.83 18.86 4.85
N THR A 428 -17.06 17.92 3.93
CA THR A 428 -16.46 16.58 3.95
C THR A 428 -14.93 16.62 3.73
N GLU A 429 -14.19 15.92 4.60
CA GLU A 429 -12.72 15.95 4.77
C GLU A 429 -11.87 15.54 3.54
N LEU A 430 -12.49 15.10 2.45
CA LEU A 430 -11.84 14.91 1.14
C LEU A 430 -11.66 16.22 0.36
N GLY A 431 -12.47 17.24 0.65
CA GLY A 431 -12.50 18.53 -0.06
C GLY A 431 -11.18 19.29 -0.01
N HIS A 432 -10.46 19.22 1.12
CA HIS A 432 -9.15 19.87 1.27
C HIS A 432 -8.06 19.18 0.46
N ILE A 433 -8.12 17.84 0.35
CA ILE A 433 -7.25 17.08 -0.55
C ILE A 433 -7.65 17.45 -2.00
N PHE A 434 -8.94 17.57 -2.32
CA PHE A 434 -9.42 17.95 -3.67
C PHE A 434 -8.98 19.36 -4.10
N LYS A 435 -8.91 20.33 -3.18
CA LYS A 435 -8.49 21.72 -3.45
C LYS A 435 -7.01 21.83 -3.85
N ASP A 436 -6.13 20.99 -3.28
CA ASP A 436 -4.74 20.87 -3.75
C ASP A 436 -4.61 19.90 -4.95
N MET A 437 -5.55 18.95 -5.11
CA MET A 437 -5.56 18.01 -6.24
C MET A 437 -6.00 18.64 -7.58
N SER A 438 -6.77 19.73 -7.57
CA SER A 438 -7.17 20.44 -8.79
C SER A 438 -6.03 21.25 -9.42
N LYS A 439 -5.05 21.73 -8.62
CA LYS A 439 -3.88 22.50 -9.09
C LYS A 439 -2.98 21.74 -10.08
N ASN A 440 -2.98 20.40 -10.05
CA ASN A 440 -2.06 19.58 -10.84
C ASN A 440 -2.46 19.37 -12.31
N MET A 441 -3.49 20.06 -12.80
CA MET A 441 -3.84 20.10 -14.23
C MET A 441 -4.11 21.52 -14.78
N TYR A 442 -3.96 22.58 -13.97
CA TYR A 442 -4.32 23.93 -14.41
C TYR A 442 -3.41 24.53 -15.50
N ASN A 443 -2.28 23.91 -15.83
CA ASN A 443 -1.34 24.55 -16.76
C ASN A 443 -1.39 24.09 -18.20
N TYR A 444 -2.24 23.14 -18.60
CA TYR A 444 -2.19 22.65 -19.99
C TYR A 444 -3.56 22.26 -20.52
N SER A 445 -4.40 23.28 -20.72
CA SER A 445 -5.49 23.25 -21.70
C SER A 445 -5.00 23.85 -23.01
N ASP A 446 -5.03 23.04 -24.07
CA ASP A 446 -5.43 23.44 -25.44
C ASP A 446 -5.99 22.22 -26.18
#